data_AF-A0A356MN61-F1
#
_entry.id   AF-A0A356MN61-F1
#
_cell.length_a   1.000
_cell.length_b   1.000
_cell.length_c   1.000
_cell.angle_alpha   90.00
_cell.angle_beta   90.00
_cell.angle_gamma   90.00
#
_symmetry.space_group_name_H-M   'P 1'
#
loop_
_entity.id
_entity.type
_entity.pdbx_description
1 polymer ?
#
loop_
_entity_poly.entity_id
_entity_poly.type
_entity_poly.pdbx_seq_one_letter_code
_entity_poly.pdbx_strand_id
1 'polypeptide(L)' 'MNTSPTLKSIQAQVDDWITTFGVRYFSELTNMAILTEEVGELARIMARRYGDQSEKKSDRQANL' A
#
# COMPACT_ATOMS: atom_id res chain seq x y z
N MET A 1 -2.57 -20.21 17.34
CA MET A 1 -1.76 -19.79 16.17
C MET A 1 -2.67 -18.96 15.29
N ASN A 2 -2.30 -17.72 14.95
CA ASN A 2 -3.03 -16.99 13.91
C ASN A 2 -2.64 -17.61 12.57
N THR A 3 -3.59 -18.25 11.91
CA THR A 3 -3.41 -18.79 10.56
C THR A 3 -3.34 -17.62 9.60
N SER A 4 -2.21 -17.43 8.92
CA SER A 4 -2.11 -16.40 7.87
C SER A 4 -3.14 -16.70 6.77
N PRO A 5 -3.86 -15.67 6.27
CA PRO A 5 -4.80 -15.88 5.18
C PRO A 5 -4.07 -16.37 3.93
N THR A 6 -4.75 -17.18 3.12
CA THR A 6 -4.22 -17.56 1.81
C THR A 6 -4.25 -16.37 0.86
N LEU A 7 -3.36 -16.35 -0.14
CA LEU A 7 -3.38 -15.31 -1.17
C LEU A 7 -4.77 -15.19 -1.83
N LYS A 8 -5.41 -16.33 -2.12
CA LYS A 8 -6.76 -16.38 -2.69
C LYS A 8 -7.80 -15.74 -1.77
N SER A 9 -7.70 -15.94 -0.45
CA SER A 9 -8.60 -15.32 0.52
C SER A 9 -8.42 -13.80 0.58
N ILE A 10 -7.19 -13.30 0.44
CA ILE A 10 -6.94 -11.84 0.38
C ILE A 10 -7.49 -11.25 -0.91
N GLN A 11 -7.24 -11.90 -2.06
CA GLN A 11 -7.76 -11.46 -3.35
C GLN A 11 -9.29 -11.34 -3.34
N ALA A 12 -9.99 -12.33 -2.75
CA ALA A 12 -11.44 -12.29 -2.62
C ALA A 12 -11.94 -11.12 -1.73
N GLN A 13 -11.22 -10.81 -0.65
CA GLN A 13 -11.56 -9.67 0.21
C GLN A 13 -11.40 -8.33 -0.51
N VAL A 14 -10.35 -8.18 -1.32
CA VAL A 14 -10.13 -6.98 -2.14
C VAL A 14 -11.24 -6.84 -3.19
N ASP A 15 -11.60 -7.94 -3.86
CA ASP A 15 -12.67 -7.95 -4.87
C ASP A 15 -14.03 -7.58 -4.28
N ASP A 16 -14.39 -8.16 -3.13
CA ASP A 16 -15.62 -7.84 -2.41
C ASP A 16 -15.70 -6.35 -2.03
N TRP A 17 -14.58 -5.79 -1.55
CA TRP A 17 -14.53 -4.37 -1.23
C TRP A 17 -14.67 -3.47 -2.47
N ILE A 18 -13.99 -3.80 -3.57
CA ILE A 18 -14.05 -3.00 -4.81
C ILE A 18 -15.45 -3.02 -5.40
N THR A 19 -16.11 -4.18 -5.40
CA THR A 19 -17.44 -4.35 -5.99
C THR A 19 -18.56 -3.80 -5.11
N THR A 20 -18.37 -3.77 -3.79
CA THR A 20 -19.38 -3.24 -2.84
C THR A 20 -19.20 -1.75 -2.58
N PHE A 21 -17.96 -1.28 -2.44
CA PHE A 21 -17.64 0.10 -2.04
C PHE A 21 -16.84 0.87 -3.10
N GLY A 22 -15.87 0.21 -3.75
CA GLY A 22 -14.96 0.82 -4.73
C GLY A 22 -15.57 1.19 -6.07
N VAL A 23 -16.88 0.99 -6.27
CA VAL A 23 -17.65 1.19 -7.51
C VAL A 23 -17.22 0.26 -8.66
N ARG A 24 -15.93 0.22 -9.00
CA ARG A 24 -15.34 -0.63 -10.04
C ARG A 24 -13.82 -0.67 -9.93
N TYR A 25 -13.20 -1.62 -10.64
CA TYR A 25 -11.77 -1.59 -10.91
C TYR A 25 -11.39 -0.38 -11.78
N PHE A 26 -10.20 0.15 -11.51
CA PHE A 26 -9.52 1.08 -12.40
C PHE A 26 -9.12 0.40 -13.71
N SER A 27 -8.94 1.19 -14.77
CA SER A 27 -8.27 0.69 -15.98
C SER A 27 -6.80 0.38 -15.66
N GLU A 28 -6.18 -0.42 -16.51
CA GLU A 28 -4.81 -0.91 -16.32
C GLU A 28 -3.81 0.24 -16.19
N LEU A 29 -3.96 1.29 -17.01
CA LEU A 29 -3.09 2.47 -16.95
C LEU A 29 -3.28 3.27 -15.66
N THR A 30 -4.52 3.44 -15.20
CA THR A 30 -4.79 4.13 -13.92
C THR A 30 -4.27 3.29 -12.74
N ASN A 31 -4.46 1.97 -12.78
CA ASN A 31 -3.95 1.07 -11.76
C ASN A 31 -2.41 1.09 -11.70
N MET A 32 -1.74 1.20 -12.85
CA MET A 32 -0.28 1.35 -12.92
C MET A 32 0.20 2.67 -12.31
N ALA A 33 -0.51 3.78 -12.58
CA ALA A 33 -0.17 5.08 -12.00
C ALA A 33 -0.29 5.05 -10.47
N ILE A 34 -1.39 4.50 -9.94
CA ILE A 34 -1.62 4.35 -8.49
C ILE A 34 -0.55 3.46 -7.86
N LEU A 35 -0.25 2.31 -8.47
CA LEU A 35 0.81 1.43 -7.97
C LEU A 35 2.16 2.16 -7.88
N THR A 36 2.49 2.97 -8.89
CA THR A 36 3.74 3.74 -8.91
C THR A 36 3.77 4.81 -7.82
N GLU A 37 2.64 5.46 -7.54
CA GLU A 37 2.48 6.42 -6.46
C GLU A 37 2.75 5.78 -5.09
N GLU A 38 2.10 4.66 -4.79
CA GLU A 38 2.27 3.93 -3.52
C GLU A 38 3.71 3.42 -3.32
N VAL A 39 4.34 2.95 -4.40
CA VAL A 39 5.77 2.56 -4.36
C VAL A 39 6.66 3.77 -4.09
N GLY A 40 6.34 4.94 -4.64
CA GLY A 40 7.04 6.20 -4.35
C GLY A 40 6.93 6.60 -2.88
N GLU A 41 5.75 6.43 -2.27
CA GLU A 41 5.56 6.68 -0.85
C GLU A 41 6.39 5.73 0.02
N LEU A 42 6.37 4.44 -0.30
CA LEU A 42 7.20 3.43 0.36
C LEU A 42 8.69 3.78 0.23
N ALA A 43 9.15 4.12 -0.98
CA ALA A 43 10.53 4.49 -1.22
C ALA A 43 10.97 5.70 -0.40
N ARG A 44 10.10 6.71 -0.26
CA ARG A 44 10.35 7.89 0.58
C ARG A 44 10.54 7.51 2.04
N ILE A 45 9.76 6.58 2.56
CA ILE A 45 9.85 6.13 3.96
C ILE A 45 11.11 5.29 4.17
N MET A 46 11.40 4.39 3.23
CA MET A 46 12.63 3.59 3.25
C MET A 46 13.88 4.47 3.22
N ALA A 47 13.92 5.49 2.36
CA ALA A 47 15.05 6.40 2.24
C ALA A 47 15.31 7.21 3.52
N ARG A 48 14.26 7.57 4.27
CA ARG A 48 14.38 8.29 5.55
C ARG A 48 14.78 7.38 6.71
N ARG A 49 14.21 6.18 6.79
CA ARG A 49 14.42 5.24 7.92
C ARG A 49 15.72 4.46 7.80
N TYR A 50 16.11 4.09 6.58
CA TYR A 50 17.20 3.15 6.34
C TYR A 50 18.24 3.67 5.33
N GLY A 51 17.98 4.82 4.69
CA GLY A 51 18.93 5.46 3.78
C GLY A 51 19.58 6.70 4.40
N ASP A 52 20.26 7.48 3.56
CA ASP A 52 21.07 8.62 3.99
C ASP A 52 20.24 9.92 4.18
N GLN A 53 18.92 9.88 3.99
CA GLN A 53 18.07 11.05 4.23
C GLN A 53 17.79 11.20 5.73
N SER A 54 18.01 12.39 6.27
CA SER A 54 17.72 12.66 7.67
C SER A 54 16.24 12.53 8.00
N GLU A 55 15.89 11.72 9.00
CA GLU A 55 14.54 11.69 9.55
C GLU A 55 14.16 13.06 10.13
N LYS A 56 13.00 13.58 9.74
CA LYS A 56 12.36 14.64 10.52
C LYS A 56 11.83 14.02 11.81
N LYS A 57 11.98 14.71 12.95
CA LYS A 57 11.45 14.24 14.25
C LYS A 57 9.95 13.92 14.21
N SER A 58 9.19 14.59 13.34
CA SER A 58 7.76 14.35 13.09
C SER A 58 7.46 12.97 12.50
N ASP A 59 8.41 12.36 11.78
CA ASP A 59 8.18 11.13 11.03
C ASP A 59 8.39 9.88 11.89
N ARG A 60 8.99 10.04 13.07
CA ARG A 60 9.23 8.95 14.04
C ARG A 60 7.96 8.38 14.66
N GLN A 61 6.85 9.12 14.61
CA GLN A 61 5.55 8.70 15.14
C GLN A 61 4.52 8.41 14.05
N ALA A 62 4.88 8.52 12.77
CA ALA A 62 4.02 8.06 11.70
C ALA A 62 4.00 6.52 11.74
N ASN A 63 3.04 5.99 12.51
CA ASN A 63 2.67 4.60 12.51
C ASN A 63 2.22 4.25 11.09
N LEU A 64 3.07 3.50 10.40
CA LEU A 64 2.64 2.53 9.41
C LEU A 64 2.43 1.22 10.16
#